data_AF-A0A957H869-F1
#
_entry.id   AF-A0A957H869-F1
#
_cell.length_a   1.000
_cell.length_b   1.000
_cell.length_c   1.000
_cell.angle_alpha   90.00
_cell.angle_beta   90.00
_cell.angle_gamma   90.00
#
_symmetry.space_group_name_H-M   'P 1'
#
loop_
_entity.id
_entity.type
_entity.pdbx_description
1 polymer ?
#
loop_
_entity_poly.entity_id
_entity_poly.type
_entity_poly.pdbx_seq_one_letter_code
_entity_poly.pdbx_strand_id
1 'polypeptide(L)' 'MDDWKQARVVLELPGMAAIQPSHQLIYQEVAGTAYGCDVYLPPSHQPGQLHPTILFVHGEGPAEILFDAKDWGQYVSWG' A
#
# COMPACT_ATOMS: atom_id res chain seq x y z
N MET A 1 1.52 6.12 -25.31
CA MET A 1 0.90 6.80 -24.16
C MET A 1 1.65 6.26 -22.97
N ASP A 2 2.30 7.12 -22.20
CA ASP A 2 3.10 6.66 -21.05
C ASP A 2 2.20 5.94 -20.05
N ASP A 3 2.65 4.78 -19.57
CA ASP A 3 1.95 4.02 -18.55
C ASP A 3 2.17 4.69 -17.19
N TRP A 4 1.38 5.74 -16.94
CA TRP A 4 1.42 6.54 -15.71
C TRP A 4 1.20 5.69 -14.46
N LYS A 5 0.55 4.51 -14.55
CA LYS A 5 0.41 3.58 -13.44
C LYS A 5 1.76 3.04 -12.97
N GLN A 6 2.81 3.09 -13.78
CA GLN A 6 4.17 2.65 -13.41
C GLN A 6 5.05 3.79 -12.89
N ALA A 7 4.61 5.04 -13.00
CA ALA A 7 5.39 6.19 -12.56
C ALA A 7 5.54 6.19 -11.03
N ARG A 8 6.77 6.07 -10.54
CA ARG A 8 7.09 6.06 -9.11
C ARG A 8 7.28 7.49 -8.59
N VAL A 9 6.78 7.75 -7.38
CA VAL A 9 7.21 8.91 -6.59
C VAL A 9 8.55 8.57 -5.94
N VAL A 10 9.61 9.31 -6.27
CA VAL A 10 11.01 8.98 -5.91
C VAL A 10 11.59 9.86 -4.79
N LEU A 11 10.79 10.16 -3.78
CA LEU A 11 11.34 10.77 -2.56
C LEU A 11 12.00 9.68 -1.72
N GLU A 12 13.33 9.71 -1.63
CA GLU A 12 14.10 8.81 -0.76
C GLU A 12 14.44 9.49 0.57
N LEU A 13 14.19 8.79 1.67
CA LEU A 13 14.57 9.19 3.02
C LEU A 13 15.51 8.13 3.63
N PRO A 14 16.44 8.50 4.51
CA PRO A 14 17.27 7.53 5.21
C PRO A 14 16.44 6.45 5.91
N GLY A 15 16.78 5.18 5.67
CA GLY A 15 16.13 4.03 6.33
C GLY A 15 14.86 3.52 5.66
N MET A 16 14.39 4.18 4.59
CA MET A 16 13.25 3.74 3.79
C MET A 16 13.41 2.26 3.36
N ALA A 17 14.50 1.93 2.67
CA ALA A 17 14.74 0.59 2.10
C ALA A 17 14.83 -0.55 3.14
N ALA A 18 14.86 -0.24 4.45
CA ALA A 18 14.83 -1.24 5.50
C ALA A 18 13.41 -1.76 5.80
N ILE A 19 12.36 -1.11 5.30
CA ILE A 19 10.97 -1.54 5.47
C ILE A 19 10.69 -2.74 4.56
N GLN A 20 10.03 -3.75 5.11
CA GLN A 20 9.53 -4.91 4.36
C GLN A 20 8.00 -4.96 4.53
N PRO A 21 7.24 -4.44 3.55
CA PRO A 21 5.79 -4.39 3.67
C PRO A 21 5.17 -5.80 3.67
N SER A 22 4.11 -5.98 4.44
CA SER A 22 3.23 -7.14 4.32
C SER A 22 2.19 -6.83 3.25
N HIS A 23 2.33 -7.47 2.09
CA HIS A 23 1.42 -7.24 0.96
C HIS A 23 0.17 -8.12 1.03
N GLN A 24 -0.94 -7.61 0.51
CA GLN A 24 -2.21 -8.33 0.34
C GLN A 24 -2.78 -8.95 1.62
N LEU A 25 -2.73 -8.20 2.73
CA LEU A 25 -3.52 -8.54 3.91
C LEU A 25 -5.01 -8.40 3.56
N ILE A 26 -5.73 -9.51 3.46
CA ILE A 26 -7.18 -9.51 3.25
C ILE A 26 -7.86 -9.04 4.54
N TYR A 27 -8.55 -7.91 4.47
CA TYR A 27 -9.29 -7.36 5.60
C TYR A 27 -10.79 -7.68 5.55
N GLN A 28 -11.33 -7.96 4.37
CA GLN A 28 -12.74 -8.28 4.19
C GLN A 28 -12.99 -9.08 2.93
N GLU A 29 -14.01 -9.93 2.95
CA GLU A 29 -14.61 -10.53 1.76
C GLU A 29 -16.07 -10.07 1.65
N VAL A 30 -16.48 -9.59 0.48
CA VAL A 30 -17.87 -9.18 0.19
C VAL A 30 -18.29 -9.76 -1.14
N ALA A 31 -19.40 -10.51 -1.15
CA ALA A 31 -19.97 -11.12 -2.36
C ALA A 31 -18.93 -11.91 -3.20
N GLY A 32 -18.01 -12.61 -2.55
CA GLY A 32 -16.94 -13.39 -3.20
C GLY A 32 -15.76 -12.56 -3.71
N THR A 33 -15.74 -11.25 -3.47
CA THR A 33 -14.58 -10.38 -3.74
C THR A 33 -13.77 -10.20 -2.47
N ALA A 34 -12.49 -10.54 -2.51
CA ALA A 34 -11.55 -10.31 -1.43
C ALA A 34 -10.94 -8.90 -1.54
N TYR A 35 -11.02 -8.13 -0.46
CA TYR A 35 -10.45 -6.80 -0.35
C TYR A 35 -9.19 -6.85 0.50
N GLY A 36 -8.09 -6.43 -0.10
CA GLY A 36 -6.77 -6.45 0.52
C GLY A 36 -6.17 -5.06 0.73
N CYS A 37 -5.22 -4.98 1.65
CA CYS A 37 -4.35 -3.82 1.83
C CYS A 37 -2.90 -4.26 2.02
N ASP A 38 -1.99 -3.30 1.92
CA ASP A 38 -0.58 -3.51 2.26
C ASP A 38 -0.29 -2.80 3.59
N VAL A 39 0.51 -3.44 4.45
CA VAL A 39 0.84 -2.92 5.78
C VAL A 39 2.33 -2.61 5.86
N TYR A 40 2.64 -1.38 6.24
CA TYR A 40 3.99 -0.87 6.40
C TYR A 40 4.27 -0.66 7.88
N LEU A 41 5.30 -1.33 8.40
CA LEU A 41 5.71 -1.24 9.79
C LEU A 41 7.16 -0.75 9.86
N PRO A 42 7.50 0.05 10.90
CA PRO A 42 8.90 0.42 11.10
C PRO A 42 9.74 -0.84 11.36
N PRO A 43 11.02 -0.87 10.94
CA PRO A 43 11.89 -2.04 11.15
C PRO A 43 12.10 -2.43 12.62
N SER A 44 11.85 -1.48 13.54
CA SER A 44 11.93 -1.68 14.98
C SER A 44 10.64 -2.19 15.63
N HIS A 45 9.58 -2.44 14.85
CA HIS A 45 8.31 -2.92 15.36
C HIS A 45 8.44 -4.26 16.09
N GLN A 46 7.83 -4.37 17.28
CA GLN A 46 7.79 -5.60 18.06
C GLN A 46 6.36 -6.18 18.10
N PRO A 47 6.20 -7.52 18.10
CA PRO A 47 4.88 -8.14 18.24
C PRO A 47 4.13 -7.65 19.49
N GLY A 48 2.87 -7.24 19.29
CA GLY A 48 2.01 -6.72 20.36
C GLY A 48 2.20 -5.23 20.69
N GLN A 49 3.17 -4.55 20.06
CA GLN A 49 3.33 -3.11 20.20
C GLN A 49 2.24 -2.36 19.42
N LEU A 50 1.56 -1.44 20.10
CA LEU A 50 0.57 -0.56 19.47
C LEU A 50 1.25 0.69 18.91
N HIS A 51 0.83 1.10 17.71
CA HIS A 51 1.27 2.33 17.08
C HIS A 51 0.06 3.17 16.65
N PRO A 52 0.18 4.50 16.61
CA PRO A 52 -0.71 5.32 15.80
C PRO A 52 -0.67 4.83 14.35
N THR A 53 -1.83 4.63 13.74
CA THR A 53 -1.96 4.09 12.39
C THR A 53 -2.42 5.17 11.43
N ILE A 54 -1.80 5.20 10.25
CA ILE A 54 -2.27 5.98 9.10
C ILE A 54 -2.95 5.00 8.14
N LEU A 55 -4.21 5.28 7.80
CA LEU A 55 -4.90 4.57 6.73
C LEU A 55 -4.83 5.42 5.46
N PHE A 56 -4.13 4.92 4.45
CA PHE A 56 -4.09 5.54 3.15
C PHE A 56 -5.17 4.93 2.24
N VAL A 57 -6.10 5.76 1.79
CA VAL A 57 -7.18 5.36 0.87
C VAL A 57 -6.95 6.09 -0.45
N HIS A 58 -6.83 5.35 -1.55
CA HIS A 58 -6.69 5.95 -2.87
C HIS A 58 -7.97 6.72 -3.27
N GLY A 59 -7.89 7.51 -4.35
CA GLY A 59 -9.03 8.28 -4.83
C GLY A 59 -10.20 7.42 -5.35
N GLU A 60 -11.32 8.07 -5.67
CA GLU A 60 -12.51 7.43 -6.23
C GLU A 60 -12.43 7.28 -7.77
N GLY A 61 -13.10 6.27 -8.31
CA GLY A 61 -13.18 5.98 -9.74
C GLY A 61 -13.85 4.63 -10.00
N PRO A 62 -14.08 4.26 -11.26
CA PRO A 62 -14.67 2.98 -11.62
C PRO A 62 -13.84 1.80 -11.07
N ALA A 63 -14.50 0.82 -10.47
CA ALA A 63 -13.85 -0.29 -9.79
C ALA A 63 -12.93 -1.09 -10.72
N GLU A 64 -13.35 -1.28 -11.97
CA GLU A 64 -12.59 -1.95 -13.03
C GLU A 64 -11.29 -1.21 -13.40
N ILE A 65 -11.23 0.09 -13.15
CA ILE A 65 -10.01 0.89 -13.34
C ILE A 65 -9.13 0.81 -12.10
N LEU A 66 -9.75 0.88 -10.91
CA LEU A 66 -9.06 1.05 -9.62
C LEU A 66 -8.71 -0.24 -8.89
N PHE A 67 -9.12 -1.42 -9.38
CA PHE A 67 -8.95 -2.67 -8.63
C PHE A 67 -7.49 -2.96 -8.25
N ASP A 68 -6.54 -2.51 -9.09
CA ASP A 68 -5.10 -2.64 -8.90
C ASP A 68 -4.44 -1.33 -8.42
N ALA A 69 -5.24 -0.34 -8.02
CA ALA A 69 -4.72 0.99 -7.67
C ALA A 69 -3.63 0.93 -6.62
N LYS A 70 -3.78 0.11 -5.58
CA LYS A 70 -2.75 -0.06 -4.53
C LYS A 70 -1.36 -0.45 -5.07
N ASP A 71 -1.29 -1.06 -6.26
CA ASP A 71 -0.05 -1.54 -6.87
C ASP A 71 0.55 -0.54 -7.88
N TRP A 72 -0.12 0.58 -8.15
CA TRP A 72 0.40 1.63 -9.03
C TRP A 72 1.59 2.34 -8.38
N GLY A 73 2.53 2.78 -9.20
CA GLY A 73 3.79 3.43 -8.84
C GLY A 73 3.67 4.58 -7.83
N GLN A 74 2.54 5.30 -7.84
CA GLN A 74 2.25 6.39 -6.91
C GLN A 74 1.83 5.94 -5.50
N TYR A 75 1.54 4.65 -5.31
CA TYR A 75 1.06 4.06 -4.06
C TYR A 75 1.95 2.95 -3.51
N VAL A 76 3.12 2.77 -4.10
CA VAL A 76 4.12 1.75 -3.73
C VAL A 76 5.45 2.43 -3.42
N SER A 77 6.36 1.73 -2.73
CA SER A 77 7.68 2.28 -2.33
C SER A 77 7.61 3.48 -1.37
N TRP A 78 6.66 3.50 -0.44
CA TRP A 78 6.61 4.45 0.70
C TRP A 78 7.65 4.15 1.79
N GLY A 79 8.46 3.12 1.56
CA GLY A 79 9.69 2.73 2.21
C GLY A 79 10.61 2.21 1.11
#